data_AF-A0A316MM32-F1
#
_entry.id   AF-A0A316MM32-F1
#
_cell.length_a   1.000
_cell.length_b   1.000
_cell.length_c   1.000
_cell.angle_alpha   90.00
_cell.angle_beta   90.00
_cell.angle_gamma   90.00
#
_symmetry.space_group_name_H-M   'P 1'
#
loop_
_entity.id
_entity.type
_entity.pdbx_description
1 polymer ?
#
loop_
_entity_poly.entity_id
_entity_poly.type
_entity_poly.pdbx_seq_one_letter_code
_entity_poly.pdbx_strand_id
1 'polypeptide(L)'
;MKHKVKVTVLDTKLYPEYQQQYCANPCSGKCPVYNKGDEFIFYRDDERDDFWHCGLNTLIKTDCNPDEIAGGPKKPFCSEAWDAISRYIYTGLQGGSIMKGWMRDENTMITCCNDGTRPVIFKIERIDYE
;
A
#
# COMPACT_ATOMS: atom_id res chain seq x y z
N MET A 1 2.43 23.02 -8.44
CA MET A 1 1.73 22.27 -7.37
C MET A 1 2.48 20.97 -7.22
N LYS A 2 2.95 20.66 -6.00
CA LYS A 2 3.61 19.39 -5.72
C LYS A 2 2.57 18.35 -5.33
N HIS A 3 2.92 17.08 -5.50
CA HIS A 3 2.03 15.96 -5.24
C HIS A 3 2.73 14.94 -4.34
N LYS A 4 2.00 14.46 -3.33
CA LYS A 4 2.41 13.32 -2.51
C LYS A 4 1.28 12.32 -2.46
N VAL A 5 1.62 11.07 -2.20
CA VAL A 5 0.61 10.00 -2.10
C VAL A 5 0.60 9.45 -0.70
N LYS A 6 -0.58 9.42 -0.07
CA LYS A 6 -0.80 8.70 1.17
C LYS A 6 -1.39 7.33 0.85
N VAL A 7 -0.81 6.28 1.45
CA VAL A 7 -1.39 4.94 1.43
C VAL A 7 -1.79 4.58 2.85
N THR A 8 -3.03 4.13 3.05
CA THR A 8 -3.54 3.68 4.34
C THR A 8 -4.01 2.24 4.23
N VAL A 9 -3.60 1.38 5.15
CA VAL A 9 -4.12 0.01 5.24
C VAL A 9 -5.48 0.06 5.94
N LEU A 10 -6.54 -0.18 5.19
CA LEU A 10 -7.92 -0.18 5.70
C LEU A 10 -8.26 -1.48 6.43
N ASP A 11 -7.77 -2.61 5.93
CA ASP A 11 -8.04 -3.92 6.50
C ASP A 11 -7.06 -4.99 6.02
N THR A 12 -6.95 -6.07 6.80
CA THR A 12 -6.24 -7.30 6.43
C THR A 12 -7.22 -8.47 6.48
N LYS A 13 -7.58 -8.98 5.29
CA LYS A 13 -8.54 -10.07 5.14
C LYS A 13 -7.84 -11.44 5.24
N LEU A 14 -8.64 -12.47 5.46
CA LEU A 14 -8.24 -13.87 5.45
C LEU A 14 -9.39 -14.68 4.87
N TYR A 15 -9.08 -15.50 3.86
CA TYR A 15 -9.99 -16.50 3.30
C TYR A 15 -9.50 -17.89 3.72
N PRO A 16 -9.85 -18.34 4.95
CA PRO A 16 -9.32 -19.58 5.50
C PRO A 16 -9.68 -20.80 4.66
N GLU A 17 -10.81 -20.77 3.96
CA GLU A 17 -11.24 -21.82 3.03
C GLU A 17 -10.23 -22.05 1.90
N TYR A 18 -9.64 -20.98 1.36
CA TYR A 18 -8.64 -21.08 0.29
C TYR A 18 -7.28 -21.51 0.85
N GLN A 19 -6.91 -21.08 2.05
CA GLN A 19 -5.69 -21.58 2.69
C GLN A 19 -5.80 -23.08 2.98
N GLN A 20 -6.91 -23.51 3.57
CA GLN A 20 -7.15 -24.91 3.92
C GLN A 20 -7.14 -25.84 2.70
N GLN A 21 -7.66 -25.37 1.57
CA GLN A 21 -7.77 -26.16 0.35
C GLN A 21 -6.50 -26.14 -0.51
N TYR A 22 -5.81 -24.99 -0.61
CA TYR A 22 -4.77 -24.79 -1.62
C TYR A 22 -3.37 -24.48 -1.07
N CYS A 23 -3.24 -23.98 0.16
CA CYS A 23 -1.92 -23.65 0.71
C CYS A 23 -1.21 -24.89 1.28
N ALA A 24 0.10 -24.97 1.09
CA ALA A 24 0.93 -26.02 1.71
C ALA A 24 0.87 -25.95 3.25
N ASN A 25 0.84 -24.73 3.83
CA ASN A 25 0.42 -24.52 5.20
C ASN A 25 -1.06 -24.10 5.20
N PRO A 26 -1.99 -24.97 5.63
CA PRO A 26 -3.43 -24.68 5.62
C PRO A 26 -3.83 -23.57 6.60
N CYS A 27 -2.94 -23.19 7.53
CA CYS A 27 -3.16 -22.18 8.56
C CYS A 27 -2.15 -21.03 8.47
N SER A 28 -1.80 -20.59 7.25
CA SER A 28 -0.81 -19.53 7.04
C SER A 28 -1.23 -18.17 7.63
N GLY A 29 -2.51 -17.95 7.89
CA GLY A 29 -3.03 -16.76 8.56
C GLY A 29 -3.01 -15.49 7.70
N LYS A 30 -3.23 -14.34 8.35
CA LYS A 30 -3.26 -13.01 7.72
C LYS A 30 -1.89 -12.56 7.21
N CYS A 31 -1.86 -11.44 6.50
CA CYS A 31 -0.61 -10.81 6.09
C CYS A 31 0.27 -10.50 7.33
N PRO A 32 1.56 -10.89 7.34
CA PRO A 32 2.44 -10.67 8.49
C PRO A 32 3.17 -9.31 8.47
N VAL A 33 3.07 -8.53 7.37
CA VAL A 33 3.89 -7.33 7.15
C VAL A 33 3.07 -6.04 6.99
N TYR A 34 1.75 -6.12 7.18
CA TYR A 34 0.84 -4.97 7.16
C TYR A 34 -0.23 -5.14 8.21
N ASN A 35 -0.64 -4.04 8.83
CA ASN A 35 -1.67 -3.99 9.85
C ASN A 35 -2.69 -2.91 9.52
N LYS A 36 -3.94 -3.14 9.93
CA LYS A 36 -4.99 -2.12 9.80
C LYS A 36 -4.57 -0.85 10.54
N GLY A 37 -4.65 0.28 9.86
CA GLY A 37 -4.25 1.58 10.41
C GLY A 37 -2.81 1.98 10.12
N ASP A 38 -2.00 1.13 9.49
CA ASP A 38 -0.70 1.53 8.96
C ASP A 38 -0.88 2.64 7.91
N GLU A 39 -0.09 3.70 8.01
CA GLU A 39 -0.10 4.82 7.07
C GLU A 39 1.30 5.07 6.52
N PHE A 40 1.36 5.29 5.22
CA PHE A 40 2.58 5.54 4.46
C PHE A 40 2.44 6.83 3.67
N ILE A 41 3.55 7.54 3.46
CA ILE A 41 3.58 8.71 2.60
C ILE A 41 4.72 8.62 1.60
N PHE A 42 4.40 8.90 0.35
CA PHE A 42 5.32 8.88 -0.77
C PHE A 42 5.52 10.29 -1.29
N TYR A 43 6.78 10.65 -1.47
CA TYR A 43 7.25 11.85 -2.13
C TYR A 43 8.04 11.47 -3.38
N ARG A 44 8.00 12.36 -4.36
CA ARG A 44 8.84 12.30 -5.56
C ARG A 44 9.17 13.71 -6.02
N ASP A 45 10.38 14.14 -5.71
CA ASP A 45 10.98 15.39 -6.16
C ASP A 45 12.51 15.21 -6.33
N ASP A 46 13.22 16.31 -6.55
CA ASP A 46 14.67 16.30 -6.78
C ASP A 46 15.48 15.86 -5.55
N GLU A 47 14.90 15.89 -4.35
CA GLU A 47 15.56 15.51 -3.10
C GLU A 47 15.17 14.11 -2.62
N ARG A 48 13.94 13.69 -2.88
CA ARG A 48 13.36 12.44 -2.38
C ARG A 48 12.52 11.74 -3.44
N ASP A 49 12.92 10.52 -3.84
CA ASP A 49 12.14 9.62 -4.69
C ASP A 49 11.85 8.30 -3.97
N ASP A 50 10.74 8.27 -3.22
CA ASP A 50 10.32 7.06 -2.49
C ASP A 50 9.84 5.95 -3.44
N PHE A 51 9.39 6.32 -4.65
CA PHE A 51 8.90 5.38 -5.62
C PHE A 51 10.04 4.51 -6.18
N TRP A 52 11.19 5.13 -6.49
CA TRP A 52 12.37 4.43 -6.97
C TRP A 52 12.89 3.37 -5.98
N HIS A 53 12.68 3.59 -4.69
CA HIS A 53 13.09 2.67 -3.62
C HIS A 53 11.97 1.71 -3.18
N CYS A 54 10.94 1.52 -4.02
CA CYS A 54 9.80 0.64 -3.73
C CYS A 54 9.15 0.93 -2.37
N GLY A 55 9.04 2.20 -1.99
CA GLY A 55 8.43 2.63 -0.74
C GLY A 55 9.21 2.32 0.53
N LEU A 56 10.51 1.99 0.45
CA LEU A 56 11.37 1.87 1.63
C LEU A 56 11.30 3.15 2.47
N ASN A 57 11.14 3.01 3.78
CA ASN A 57 11.11 4.12 4.74
C ASN A 57 10.00 5.17 4.49
N THR A 58 8.84 4.73 3.99
CA THR A 58 7.66 5.59 3.78
C THR A 58 6.62 5.49 4.89
N LEU A 59 6.73 4.50 5.78
CA LEU A 59 5.85 4.33 6.93
C LEU A 59 5.91 5.53 7.88
N ILE A 60 4.77 6.15 8.15
CA ILE A 60 4.64 7.30 9.06
C ILE A 60 3.82 6.99 10.32
N LYS A 61 3.05 5.90 10.31
CA LYS A 61 2.25 5.47 11.46
C LYS A 61 2.03 3.98 11.42
N THR A 62 2.22 3.34 12.57
CA THR A 62 1.84 1.95 12.85
C THR A 62 1.68 1.79 14.36
N ASP A 63 0.82 0.86 14.79
CA ASP A 63 0.72 0.42 16.19
C ASP A 63 1.59 -0.82 16.48
N CYS A 64 2.34 -1.29 15.48
CA CYS A 64 3.21 -2.46 15.54
C CYS A 64 4.70 -2.06 15.46
N ASN A 65 5.59 -3.06 15.46
CA ASN A 65 7.03 -2.81 15.29
C ASN A 65 7.34 -2.30 13.86
N PRO A 66 7.84 -1.06 13.67
CA PRO A 66 8.12 -0.52 12.33
C PRO A 66 9.10 -1.35 11.50
N ASP A 67 10.05 -2.04 12.14
CA ASP A 67 11.04 -2.89 11.47
C ASP A 67 10.44 -4.14 10.82
N GLU A 68 9.23 -4.52 11.23
CA GLU A 68 8.50 -5.67 10.71
C GLU A 68 7.57 -5.32 9.55
N ILE A 69 7.24 -4.04 9.40
CA ILE A 69 6.31 -3.55 8.38
C ILE A 69 7.03 -3.37 7.04
N ALA A 70 6.44 -3.88 5.97
CA ALA A 70 6.92 -3.64 4.62
C ALA A 70 6.63 -2.19 4.22
N GLY A 71 7.66 -1.46 3.79
CA GLY A 71 7.62 0.01 3.66
C GLY A 71 8.11 0.76 4.90
N GLY A 72 8.47 0.03 5.96
CA GLY A 72 9.19 0.54 7.12
C GLY A 72 10.68 0.79 6.83
N PRO A 73 11.49 1.09 7.86
CA PRO A 73 12.88 1.50 7.69
C PRO A 73 13.82 0.38 7.20
N LYS A 74 13.44 -0.89 7.39
CA LYS A 74 14.30 -2.06 7.08
C LYS A 74 13.88 -2.85 5.86
N LYS A 75 12.69 -2.62 5.32
CA LYS A 75 12.12 -3.43 4.24
C LYS A 75 11.33 -2.55 3.27
N PRO A 76 11.54 -2.67 1.95
CA PRO A 76 10.65 -2.04 0.98
C PRO A 76 9.24 -2.65 1.07
N PHE A 77 8.30 -2.13 0.28
CA PHE A 77 6.98 -2.73 0.16
C PHE A 77 7.05 -4.19 -0.27
N CYS A 78 6.09 -5.00 0.19
CA CYS A 78 5.92 -6.37 -0.26
C CYS A 78 5.75 -6.38 -1.78
N SER A 79 6.46 -7.26 -2.48
CA SER A 79 6.47 -7.31 -3.95
C SER A 79 5.06 -7.47 -4.54
N GLU A 80 4.22 -8.33 -3.96
CA GLU A 80 2.83 -8.54 -4.38
C GLU A 80 1.96 -7.30 -4.18
N ALA A 81 2.19 -6.55 -3.11
CA ALA A 81 1.48 -5.29 -2.88
C ALA A 81 1.98 -4.22 -3.86
N TRP A 82 3.31 -4.12 -4.04
CA TRP A 82 3.95 -3.15 -4.91
C TRP A 82 3.52 -3.30 -6.37
N ASP A 83 3.51 -4.53 -6.89
CA ASP A 83 3.04 -4.82 -8.25
C ASP A 83 1.58 -4.35 -8.44
N ALA A 84 0.71 -4.64 -7.47
CA ALA A 84 -0.70 -4.29 -7.54
C ALA A 84 -0.96 -2.77 -7.47
N ILE A 85 -0.21 -2.04 -6.63
CA ILE A 85 -0.56 -0.66 -6.24
C ILE A 85 0.37 0.42 -6.79
N SER A 86 1.59 0.08 -7.22
CA SER A 86 2.62 1.06 -7.63
C SER A 86 2.14 1.97 -8.76
N ARG A 87 1.40 1.44 -9.74
CA ARG A 87 0.82 2.24 -10.83
C ARG A 87 -0.07 3.40 -10.35
N TYR A 88 -0.83 3.19 -9.28
CA TYR A 88 -1.71 4.22 -8.71
C TYR A 88 -0.91 5.24 -7.91
N ILE A 89 0.09 4.78 -7.17
CA ILE A 89 1.03 5.65 -6.46
C ILE A 89 1.78 6.54 -7.47
N TYR A 90 2.32 5.97 -8.53
CA TYR A 90 3.02 6.72 -9.57
C TYR A 90 2.11 7.75 -10.24
N THR A 91 0.88 7.35 -10.59
CA THR A 91 -0.13 8.26 -11.16
C THR A 91 -0.38 9.46 -10.24
N GLY A 92 -0.56 9.21 -8.94
CA GLY A 92 -0.77 10.27 -7.96
C GLY A 92 0.46 11.18 -7.82
N LEU A 93 1.66 10.62 -7.76
CA LEU A 93 2.91 11.39 -7.67
C LEU A 93 3.14 12.28 -8.90
N GLN A 94 2.65 11.88 -10.08
CA GLN A 94 2.72 12.68 -11.32
C GLN A 94 1.56 13.67 -11.50
N GLY A 95 0.71 13.84 -10.48
CA GLY A 95 -0.43 14.78 -10.56
C GLY A 95 -1.62 14.28 -11.37
N GLY A 96 -1.65 13.00 -11.73
CA GLY A 96 -2.77 12.38 -12.45
C GLY A 96 -3.99 12.16 -11.58
N SER A 97 -5.16 11.99 -12.23
CA SER A 97 -6.33 11.43 -11.57
C SER A 97 -6.12 9.92 -11.39
N ILE A 98 -6.29 9.41 -10.17
CA ILE A 98 -6.08 7.99 -9.88
C ILE A 98 -7.25 7.16 -10.41
N MET A 99 -8.50 7.63 -10.23
CA MET A 99 -9.69 6.85 -10.60
C MET A 99 -10.90 7.71 -10.97
N LYS A 100 -10.75 8.51 -12.03
CA LYS A 100 -11.78 9.41 -12.56
C LYS A 100 -13.09 8.69 -12.90
N GLY A 101 -14.20 9.18 -12.34
CA GLY A 101 -15.56 8.72 -12.66
C GLY A 101 -15.97 7.40 -12.01
N TRP A 102 -15.09 6.76 -11.23
CA TRP A 102 -15.41 5.56 -10.46
C TRP A 102 -15.44 5.85 -8.96
N MET A 103 -14.36 6.41 -8.42
CA MET A 103 -14.33 6.84 -7.02
C MET A 103 -15.02 8.19 -6.87
N ARG A 104 -15.60 8.44 -5.67
CA ARG A 104 -16.23 9.73 -5.34
C ARG A 104 -15.26 10.90 -5.59
N ASP A 105 -14.02 10.74 -5.15
CA ASP A 105 -12.94 11.69 -5.35
C ASP A 105 -11.94 11.08 -6.35
N GLU A 106 -11.66 11.78 -7.44
CA GLU A 106 -10.82 11.26 -8.52
C GLU A 106 -9.35 11.03 -8.11
N ASN A 107 -8.95 11.63 -6.99
CA ASN A 107 -7.63 11.53 -6.37
C ASN A 107 -7.51 10.33 -5.41
N THR A 108 -8.57 9.54 -5.25
CA THR A 108 -8.62 8.40 -4.33
C THR A 108 -8.80 7.09 -5.09
N MET A 109 -8.24 6.00 -4.57
CA MET A 109 -8.52 4.63 -5.00
C MET A 109 -8.59 3.69 -3.79
N ILE A 110 -9.54 2.74 -3.81
CA ILE A 110 -9.56 1.59 -2.91
C ILE A 110 -9.15 0.36 -3.72
N THR A 111 -8.08 -0.31 -3.31
CA THR A 111 -7.53 -1.48 -4.02
C THR A 111 -6.96 -2.49 -3.02
N CYS A 112 -6.56 -3.66 -3.48
CA CYS A 112 -5.88 -4.65 -2.65
C CYS A 112 -4.61 -5.19 -3.30
N CYS A 113 -3.77 -5.88 -2.51
CA CYS A 113 -2.70 -6.71 -3.08
C CYS A 113 -3.29 -7.95 -3.76
N ASN A 114 -2.47 -8.62 -4.56
CA ASN A 114 -2.87 -9.77 -5.37
C ASN A 114 -2.92 -11.10 -4.60
N ASP A 115 -2.62 -11.13 -3.28
CA ASP A 115 -2.72 -12.35 -2.47
C ASP A 115 -4.18 -12.73 -2.23
N GLY A 116 -4.69 -13.64 -3.07
CA GLY A 116 -6.08 -14.09 -3.03
C GLY A 116 -6.49 -14.86 -1.78
N THR A 117 -5.55 -15.29 -0.93
CA THR A 117 -5.87 -16.02 0.31
C THR A 117 -5.92 -15.10 1.53
N ARG A 118 -5.24 -13.95 1.48
CA ARG A 118 -5.13 -13.00 2.60
C ARG A 118 -4.88 -11.56 2.12
N PRO A 119 -5.77 -10.98 1.30
CA PRO A 119 -5.50 -9.69 0.71
C PRO A 119 -5.50 -8.57 1.75
N VAL A 120 -4.62 -7.60 1.53
CA VAL A 120 -4.55 -6.35 2.28
C VAL A 120 -5.27 -5.28 1.48
N ILE A 121 -6.19 -4.56 2.12
CA ILE A 121 -7.00 -3.52 1.49
C ILE A 121 -6.35 -2.17 1.76
N PHE A 122 -6.07 -1.43 0.70
CA PHE A 122 -5.41 -0.12 0.73
C PHE A 122 -6.37 0.98 0.27
N LYS A 123 -6.29 2.13 0.94
CA LYS A 123 -6.74 3.42 0.44
C LYS A 123 -5.54 4.20 -0.05
N ILE A 124 -5.56 4.64 -1.30
CA ILE A 124 -4.50 5.44 -1.93
C ILE A 124 -5.07 6.81 -2.22
N GLU A 125 -4.38 7.86 -1.78
CA GLU A 125 -4.85 9.25 -1.89
C GLU A 125 -3.73 10.13 -2.43
N ARG A 126 -3.96 10.82 -3.54
CA ARG A 126 -3.11 11.94 -3.96
C ARG A 126 -3.48 13.16 -3.13
N ILE A 127 -2.46 13.78 -2.54
CA ILE A 127 -2.56 15.03 -1.78
C ILE A 127 -1.75 16.08 -2.52
N ASP A 128 -2.40 17.18 -2.85
CA ASP A 128 -1.79 18.34 -3.48
C ASP A 128 -1.24 19.28 -2.39
N TYR A 129 -0.03 19.82 -2.59
CA TYR A 129 0.60 20.75 -1.66
C TYR A 129 1.49 21.77 -2.39
N GLU A 130 1.93 22.81 -1.66
CA GLU A 130 2.83 23.86 -2.16
C GLU A 130 4.29 23.38 -2.29
#